data_AF-A0A1U9KE06-F1
#
_entry.id   AF-A0A1U9KE06-F1
#
_cell.length_a   1.000
_cell.length_b   1.000
_cell.length_c   1.000
_cell.angle_alpha   90.00
_cell.angle_beta   90.00
_cell.angle_gamma   90.00
#
_symmetry.space_group_name_H-M   'P 1'
#
loop_
_entity.id
_entity.type
_entity.pdbx_description
1 polymer ?
#
loop_
_entity_poly.entity_id
_entity_poly.type
_entity_poly.pdbx_seq_one_letter_code
_entity_poly.pdbx_strand_id
1 'polypeptide(L)' 'MTIQNYAVYRTSVSGSEAAGYVVNAIVWDGVTSYSPGDGLALVADPDGKYPVGSTYAASTS' A
#
# COMPACT_ATOMS: atom_id res chain seq x y z
N MET A 1 13.73 -7.75 12.49
CA MET A 1 12.27 -7.80 12.36
C MET A 1 11.75 -6.52 12.95
N THR A 2 11.17 -5.66 12.12
CA THR A 2 10.65 -4.35 12.55
C THR A 2 9.18 -4.34 12.21
N ILE A 3 8.34 -4.37 13.24
CA ILE A 3 6.90 -4.19 13.07
C ILE A 3 6.67 -2.73 12.75
N GLN A 4 6.05 -2.46 11.60
CA GLN A 4 5.75 -1.10 11.17
C GLN A 4 4.50 -1.07 10.29
N ASN A 5 4.03 0.14 10.03
CA ASN A 5 2.91 0.39 9.15
C ASN A 5 3.33 0.24 7.68
N TYR A 6 2.41 -0.31 6.89
CA TYR A 6 2.48 -0.41 5.45
C TYR A 6 1.15 0.04 4.85
N ALA A 7 1.21 0.79 3.76
CA ALA A 7 0.04 1.10 2.96
C ALA A 7 -0.08 0.10 1.80
N VAL A 8 -1.29 -0.37 1.54
CA VAL A 8 -1.64 -1.18 0.37
C VAL A 8 -2.30 -0.29 -0.65
N TYR A 9 -1.72 -0.20 -1.84
CA TYR A 9 -2.18 0.69 -2.89
C TYR A 9 -2.41 -0.07 -4.21
N ARG A 10 -3.28 0.50 -5.05
CA ARG A 10 -3.56 0.02 -6.41
C ARG A 10 -2.36 0.23 -7.32
N THR A 11 -1.91 -0.81 -8.02
CA THR A 11 -0.87 -0.66 -9.05
C THR A 11 -1.44 -0.30 -10.42
N SER A 12 -2.74 -0.50 -10.62
CA SER A 12 -3.48 -0.16 -11.83
C SER A 12 -4.87 0.39 -11.47
N VAL A 13 -5.51 1.07 -12.43
CA VAL A 13 -6.90 1.55 -12.28
C VAL A 13 -7.85 0.39 -12.04
N SER A 14 -8.76 0.54 -11.08
CA SER A 14 -9.85 -0.40 -10.82
C SER A 14 -11.12 0.37 -10.45
N GLY A 15 -12.13 0.34 -11.32
CA GLY A 15 -13.36 1.13 -11.13
C GLY A 15 -13.06 2.63 -11.03
N SER A 16 -13.44 3.25 -9.92
CA SER A 16 -13.16 4.66 -9.62
C SER A 16 -11.81 4.91 -8.94
N GLU A 17 -11.04 3.86 -8.64
CA GLU A 17 -9.77 3.95 -7.92
C GLU A 17 -8.62 4.01 -8.93
N ALA A 18 -7.85 5.09 -8.89
CA ALA A 18 -6.68 5.26 -9.74
C ALA A 18 -5.48 4.42 -9.26
N ALA A 19 -4.48 4.21 -10.13
CA ALA A 19 -3.19 3.72 -9.68
C ALA A 19 -2.61 4.66 -8.60
N GLY A 20 -2.05 4.09 -7.55
CA GLY A 20 -1.63 4.79 -6.34
C GLY A 20 -2.71 4.93 -5.27
N TYR A 21 -3.98 4.65 -5.56
CA TYR A 21 -5.05 4.74 -4.56
C TYR A 21 -4.83 3.74 -3.42
N VAL A 22 -4.81 4.24 -2.19
CA VAL A 22 -4.58 3.43 -0.98
C VAL A 22 -5.88 2.81 -0.52
N VAL A 23 -5.95 1.48 -0.57
CA VAL A 23 -7.15 0.70 -0.22
C VAL A 23 -7.09 0.14 1.19
N ASN A 24 -5.89 0.02 1.78
CA ASN A 24 -5.71 -0.51 3.12
C ASN A 24 -4.44 0.06 3.78
N ALA A 25 -4.41 0.05 5.11
CA ALA A 25 -3.23 0.32 5.92
C ALA A 25 -3.09 -0.80 6.95
N ILE A 26 -1.95 -1.48 6.95
CA ILE A 26 -1.71 -2.67 7.78
C ILE A 26 -0.47 -2.48 8.65
N VAL A 27 -0.45 -3.15 9.80
CA VAL A 27 0.76 -3.36 10.58
C VAL A 27 1.35 -4.70 10.16
N TRP A 28 2.60 -4.70 9.72
CA TRP A 28 3.27 -5.92 9.25
C TRP A 28 4.71 -5.99 9.75
N ASP A 29 5.21 -7.20 9.94
CA ASP A 29 6.54 -7.48 10.45
C ASP A 29 7.63 -7.52 9.36
N GLY A 30 7.21 -7.47 8.08
CA GLY A 30 8.08 -7.56 6.91
C GLY A 30 8.59 -8.97 6.60
N VAL A 31 8.16 -10.00 7.35
CA VAL A 31 8.72 -11.36 7.28
C VAL A 31 7.65 -12.43 7.12
N THR A 32 6.49 -12.27 7.75
CA THR A 32 5.37 -13.20 7.60
C THR A 32 4.83 -13.09 6.17
N SER A 33 4.74 -14.22 5.46
CA SER A 33 4.24 -14.25 4.08
C SER A 33 2.89 -13.55 3.97
N TYR A 34 2.86 -12.45 3.22
CA TYR A 34 1.66 -11.67 2.97
C TYR A 34 1.61 -11.30 1.49
N SER A 35 0.48 -11.56 0.85
CA SER A 35 0.20 -11.15 -0.52
C SER A 35 -1.05 -10.26 -0.52
N PRO A 36 -0.95 -8.99 -0.95
CA PRO A 36 -2.09 -8.09 -0.96
C PRO A 36 -3.13 -8.47 -2.03
N GLY A 37 -2.77 -9.31 -3.01
CA GLY A 37 -3.63 -9.74 -4.12
C GLY A 37 -3.33 -9.01 -5.42
N ASP A 38 -4.02 -9.40 -6.49
CA ASP A 38 -3.80 -8.88 -7.84
C ASP A 38 -4.11 -7.38 -7.94
N GLY A 39 -3.25 -6.65 -8.64
CA GLY A 39 -3.41 -5.20 -8.84
C GLY A 39 -3.14 -4.36 -7.59
N LEU A 40 -2.54 -4.95 -6.55
CA LEU A 40 -2.18 -4.29 -5.31
C LEU A 40 -0.69 -4.46 -4.99
N ALA A 41 -0.12 -3.47 -4.34
CA ALA A 41 1.24 -3.50 -3.83
C ALA A 41 1.32 -2.85 -2.45
N LEU A 42 2.42 -3.11 -1.75
CA LEU A 42 2.72 -2.55 -0.44
C LEU A 42 3.80 -1.49 -0.55
N VAL A 43 3.65 -0.42 0.23
CA VAL A 43 4.72 0.54 0.50
C VAL A 43 4.90 0.69 2.00
N ALA A 44 6.15 0.75 2.45
CA ALA A 44 6.46 1.05 3.84
C ALA A 44 5.97 2.45 4.20
N ASP A 45 5.23 2.56 5.31
CA ASP A 45 4.65 3.82 5.76
C ASP A 45 4.84 3.99 7.28
N PRO A 46 6.08 3.98 7.80
CA PRO A 46 6.32 4.00 9.25
C PRO A 46 5.72 5.22 9.96
N ASP A 47 5.53 6.33 9.23
CA ASP A 47 4.99 7.59 9.74
C ASP A 47 3.47 7.72 9.56
N GLY A 48 2.80 6.75 8.91
CA GLY A 48 1.36 6.80 8.67
C GLY A 48 0.92 7.92 7.71
N LYS A 49 1.76 8.24 6.72
CA LYS A 49 1.56 9.30 5.72
C LYS A 49 0.44 8.96 4.73
N TYR A 50 0.11 7.69 4.55
CA TYR A 50 -0.80 7.21 3.52
C TYR A 50 -2.03 6.51 4.11
N PRO A 51 -3.02 7.28 4.62
CA PRO A 51 -4.29 6.70 5.08
C PRO A 51 -5.10 6.13 3.91
N VAL A 52 -6.05 5.23 4.21
CA VAL A 52 -6.99 4.71 3.21
C VAL A 52 -7.77 5.85 2.54
N GLY A 53 -7.92 5.79 1.23
CA GLY A 53 -8.51 6.86 0.42
C GLY A 53 -7.51 7.91 -0.08
N SER A 54 -6.29 7.91 0.44
CA SER A 54 -5.21 8.76 -0.08
C SER A 54 -4.62 8.21 -1.37
N THR A 55 -3.68 8.95 -1.96
CA THR A 55 -2.94 8.54 -3.15
C THR A 55 -1.46 8.48 -2.85
N TYR A 56 -0.87 7.30 -3.02
CA TYR A 56 0.56 7.10 -3.10
C TYR A 56 1.03 7.33 -4.54
N ALA A 57 1.77 8.42 -4.76
CA ALA A 57 2.42 8.68 -6.03
C ALA A 57 3.68 7.82 -6.15
N ALA A 58 3.53 6.56 -6.55
CA ALA A 58 4.67 5.71 -6.87
C ALA A 58 5.40 6.33 -8.08
N SER A 59 6.64 6.79 -7.87
CA SER A 59 7.48 7.26 -8.97
C SER A 59 7.67 6.12 -9.97
N THR A 60 7.10 6.24 -11.17
CA THR A 60 7.39 5.35 -12.29
C THR A 60 8.76 5.73 -12.84
N SER A 61 9.82 5.16 -12.29
CA SER A 61 11.16 5.20 -12.91
C SER A 61 11.34 3.98 -13.81
#